data_AF-A0A6I9YTQ7-F1
#
_entry.id   AF-A0A6I9YTQ7-F1
#
_cell.length_a   1.000
_cell.length_b   1.000
_cell.length_c   1.000
_cell.angle_alpha   90.00
_cell.angle_beta   90.00
_cell.angle_gamma   90.00
#
_symmetry.space_group_name_H-M   'P 1'
#
loop_
_entity.id
_entity.type
_entity.pdbx_description
1 polymer ?
#
loop_
_entity_poly.entity_id
_entity_poly.type
_entity_poly.pdbx_seq_one_letter_code
_entity_poly.pdbx_strand_id
1 'polypeptide(L)'
;MFFLWLQLPFLSLFHFLFTSVQLCEIPAGNLELIQALNSELLKAVDDGSQEPDPSLYLALRLSNEHNLEKEREYLDRLTGVYQPQSSRSGIPLEPSRRKKSGTGELALYLLGLRAACQNMDTPERSRLVTQLKLLLNKEMKQIGKN
;
A
#
# COMPACT_ATOMS: atom_id res chain seq x y z
N MET A 1 43.12 29.76 20.79
CA MET A 1 42.12 29.43 21.85
C MET A 1 40.84 30.29 21.74
N PHE A 2 40.37 30.60 20.51
CA PHE A 2 39.18 31.46 20.27
C PHE A 2 38.05 30.73 19.50
N PHE A 3 38.31 29.54 18.95
CA PHE A 3 37.36 28.81 18.09
C PHE A 3 36.35 27.94 18.84
N LEU A 4 36.65 27.48 20.07
CA LEU A 4 35.71 26.65 20.85
C LEU A 4 34.51 27.44 21.40
N TRP A 5 34.66 28.74 21.63
CA TRP A 5 33.59 29.58 22.22
C TRP A 5 32.45 29.90 21.23
N LEU A 6 32.70 29.81 19.92
CA LEU A 6 31.68 30.02 18.88
C LEU A 6 30.93 28.73 18.48
N GLN A 7 31.46 27.54 18.81
CA GLN A 7 30.81 26.26 18.50
C GLN A 7 29.67 25.92 19.48
N LEU A 8 29.83 26.26 20.76
CA LEU A 8 28.82 26.08 21.80
C LEU A 8 27.47 26.76 21.51
N PRO A 9 27.40 28.05 21.11
CA PRO A 9 26.13 28.67 20.77
C PRO A 9 25.50 28.07 19.50
N PHE A 10 26.32 27.64 18.53
CA PHE A 10 25.83 27.01 17.29
C PHE A 10 25.23 25.62 17.53
N LEU A 11 25.87 24.80 18.38
CA LEU A 11 25.34 23.50 18.83
C LEU A 11 24.07 23.62 19.66
N SER A 12 23.98 24.68 20.49
CA SER A 12 22.79 24.98 21.28
C SER A 12 21.64 25.43 20.37
N LEU A 13 21.90 26.31 19.39
CA LEU A 13 20.89 26.74 18.42
C LEU A 13 20.35 25.57 17.59
N PHE A 14 21.21 24.62 17.21
CA PHE A 14 20.80 23.40 16.50
C PHE A 14 19.87 22.56 17.37
N HIS A 15 20.20 22.29 18.64
CA HIS A 15 19.31 21.55 19.55
C HIS A 15 17.91 22.20 19.68
N PHE A 16 17.84 23.52 19.80
CA PHE A 16 16.55 24.23 19.87
C PHE A 16 15.72 24.13 18.59
N LEU A 17 16.34 24.01 17.41
CA LEU A 17 15.63 23.80 16.16
C LEU A 17 15.04 22.38 16.07
N PHE A 18 15.76 21.36 16.57
CA PHE A 18 15.28 19.96 16.54
C PHE A 18 14.26 19.63 17.62
N THR A 19 14.22 20.34 18.75
CA THR A 19 13.22 20.10 19.81
C THR A 19 11.83 20.63 19.50
N SER A 20 11.68 21.47 18.47
CA SER A 20 10.40 22.08 18.09
C SER A 20 9.54 21.21 17.16
N VAL A 21 10.09 20.12 16.62
CA VAL A 21 9.30 19.15 15.86
C VAL A 21 8.71 18.15 16.84
N GLN A 22 7.48 18.40 17.29
CA GLN A 22 6.66 17.34 17.86
C GLN A 22 6.45 16.31 16.74
N LEU A 23 7.25 15.24 16.76
CA LEU A 23 7.00 14.08 15.92
C LEU A 23 5.59 13.59 16.26
N CYS A 24 4.72 13.45 15.25
CA CYS A 24 3.42 12.80 15.39
C CYS A 24 3.62 11.29 15.63
N GLU A 25 4.27 10.94 16.73
CA GLU A 25 4.54 9.57 17.13
C GLU A 25 3.32 9.05 17.88
N ILE A 26 2.78 7.94 17.38
CA ILE A 26 1.71 7.23 18.06
C ILE A 26 2.36 6.40 19.17
N PRO A 27 2.03 6.63 20.46
CA PRO A 27 2.61 5.83 21.53
C PRO A 27 2.24 4.36 21.37
N ALA A 28 3.06 3.48 21.92
CA ALA A 28 2.77 2.04 21.92
C ALA A 28 1.37 1.78 22.50
N GLY A 29 0.50 1.17 21.68
CA GLY A 29 -0.87 0.85 22.07
C GLY A 29 -0.95 -0.38 22.97
N ASN A 30 -2.17 -0.72 23.40
CA ASN A 30 -2.42 -1.97 24.12
C ASN A 30 -2.20 -3.16 23.18
N LEU A 31 -1.21 -4.00 23.51
CA LEU A 31 -0.81 -5.15 22.68
C LEU A 31 -1.96 -6.16 22.48
N GLU A 32 -2.76 -6.43 23.52
CA GLU A 32 -3.87 -7.38 23.42
C GLU A 32 -4.95 -6.88 22.46
N LEU A 33 -5.25 -5.57 22.48
CA LEU A 33 -6.21 -4.97 21.54
C LEU A 33 -5.69 -5.01 20.10
N ILE A 34 -4.39 -4.76 19.90
CA ILE A 34 -3.75 -4.84 18.57
C ILE A 34 -3.79 -6.28 18.04
N GLN A 35 -3.49 -7.26 18.89
CA GLN A 35 -3.54 -8.68 18.53
C GLN A 35 -4.98 -9.14 18.25
N ALA A 36 -5.95 -8.70 19.04
CA ALA A 36 -7.35 -8.97 18.78
C ALA A 36 -7.80 -8.39 17.43
N LEU A 37 -7.43 -7.14 17.13
CA LEU A 37 -7.71 -6.52 15.83
C LEU A 37 -7.07 -7.32 14.68
N ASN A 38 -5.79 -7.70 14.80
CA ASN A 38 -5.10 -8.47 13.77
C ASN A 38 -5.76 -9.84 13.55
N SER A 39 -6.24 -10.48 14.63
CA SER A 39 -6.99 -11.74 14.55
C SER A 39 -8.30 -11.57 13.78
N GLU A 40 -9.05 -10.49 14.02
CA GLU A 40 -10.27 -10.18 13.26
C GLU A 40 -9.97 -9.91 11.78
N LEU A 41 -8.89 -9.17 11.47
CA LEU A 41 -8.47 -8.94 10.08
C LEU A 41 -8.09 -10.27 9.37
N LEU A 42 -7.42 -11.18 10.06
CA LEU A 42 -7.07 -12.50 9.51
C LEU A 42 -8.32 -13.36 9.27
N LYS A 43 -9.33 -13.31 10.14
CA LYS A 43 -10.62 -13.99 9.91
C LYS A 43 -11.34 -13.42 8.69
N ALA A 44 -11.29 -12.11 8.50
CA ALA A 44 -11.87 -11.47 7.31
C ALA A 44 -11.15 -11.89 6.02
N VAL A 45 -9.83 -12.07 6.06
CA VAL A 45 -9.03 -12.60 4.95
C VAL A 45 -9.41 -14.05 4.61
N ASP A 46 -9.69 -14.88 5.62
CA ASP A 46 -10.10 -16.28 5.44
C ASP A 46 -11.50 -16.42 4.83
N ASP A 47 -12.34 -15.38 4.90
CA ASP A 47 -13.67 -15.39 4.29
C ASP A 47 -13.55 -15.32 2.75
N GLY A 48 -13.51 -16.51 2.14
CA GLY A 48 -13.45 -16.70 0.70
C GLY A 48 -14.72 -16.29 -0.05
N SER A 49 -15.81 -15.95 0.65
CA SER A 49 -17.07 -15.55 0.01
C SER A 49 -17.05 -14.14 -0.55
N GLN A 50 -16.15 -13.29 -0.06
CA GLN A 50 -16.03 -11.89 -0.45
C GLN A 50 -14.94 -11.67 -1.51
N GLU A 51 -15.14 -10.65 -2.34
CA GLU A 51 -14.11 -10.18 -3.27
C GLU A 51 -12.94 -9.58 -2.46
N PRO A 52 -11.68 -9.93 -2.78
CA PRO A 52 -10.56 -9.50 -1.96
C PRO A 52 -10.33 -7.98 -2.05
N ASP A 53 -10.30 -7.32 -0.90
CA ASP A 53 -9.97 -5.90 -0.75
C ASP A 53 -8.45 -5.69 -0.53
N PRO A 54 -7.75 -4.92 -1.39
CA PRO A 54 -6.34 -4.61 -1.21
C PRO A 54 -6.03 -3.76 0.03
N SER A 55 -7.00 -3.03 0.59
CA SER A 55 -6.83 -2.26 1.83
C SER A 55 -6.59 -3.18 3.03
N LEU A 56 -7.30 -4.32 3.09
CA LEU A 56 -7.16 -5.34 4.13
C LEU A 56 -5.77 -5.98 4.08
N TYR A 57 -5.30 -6.30 2.87
CA TYR A 57 -3.95 -6.81 2.69
C TYR A 57 -2.88 -5.80 3.13
N LEU A 58 -3.04 -4.53 2.76
CA LEU A 58 -2.12 -3.46 3.14
C LEU A 58 -2.08 -3.28 4.66
N ALA A 59 -3.23 -3.34 5.34
CA ALA A 59 -3.30 -3.27 6.79
C ALA A 59 -2.51 -4.39 7.48
N LEU A 60 -2.67 -5.64 7.01
CA LEU A 60 -1.90 -6.78 7.54
C LEU A 60 -0.40 -6.65 7.30
N ARG A 61 0.01 -6.17 6.11
CA ARG A 61 1.43 -5.97 5.77
C ARG A 61 2.11 -4.84 6.53
N LEU A 62 1.35 -3.82 6.94
CA LEU A 62 1.85 -2.69 7.73
C LEU A 62 1.70 -2.90 9.24
N SER A 63 0.98 -3.94 9.67
CA SER A 63 0.88 -4.37 11.07
C SER A 63 2.23 -4.90 11.57
N ASN A 64 2.43 -4.88 12.88
CA ASN A 64 3.58 -5.53 13.52
C ASN A 64 3.42 -7.05 13.63
N GLU A 65 2.19 -7.55 13.50
CA GLU A 65 1.84 -8.97 13.68
C GLU A 65 1.51 -9.58 12.32
N HIS A 66 2.25 -10.63 11.93
CA HIS A 66 2.15 -11.21 10.59
C HIS A 66 1.74 -12.67 10.59
N ASN A 67 0.89 -13.03 9.62
CA ASN A 67 0.68 -14.42 9.21
C ASN A 67 1.05 -14.55 7.73
N LEU A 68 2.33 -14.78 7.47
CA LEU A 68 2.91 -14.74 6.12
C LEU A 68 2.29 -15.76 5.15
N GLU A 69 1.77 -16.87 5.68
CA GLU A 69 1.09 -17.89 4.88
C GLU A 69 -0.25 -17.36 4.36
N LYS A 70 -1.12 -16.91 5.27
CA LYS A 70 -2.43 -16.32 4.91
C LYS A 70 -2.29 -15.06 4.08
N GLU A 71 -1.32 -14.21 4.40
CA GLU A 71 -1.01 -13.01 3.63
C GLU A 71 -0.63 -13.36 2.18
N ARG A 72 0.18 -14.43 1.98
CA ARG A 72 0.54 -14.89 0.64
C ARG A 72 -0.67 -15.40 -0.12
N GLU A 73 -1.49 -16.25 0.50
CA GLU A 73 -2.71 -16.78 -0.12
C GLU A 73 -3.69 -15.67 -0.52
N TYR A 74 -3.86 -14.66 0.34
CA TYR A 74 -4.72 -13.52 0.05
C TYR A 74 -4.16 -12.64 -1.06
N LEU A 75 -2.84 -12.48 -1.12
CA LEU A 75 -2.17 -11.78 -2.23
C LEU A 75 -2.32 -12.50 -3.57
N ASP A 76 -2.33 -13.83 -3.57
CA ASP A 76 -2.59 -14.62 -4.78
C ASP A 76 -4.03 -14.41 -5.27
N ARG A 77 -5.00 -14.34 -4.34
CA ARG A 77 -6.39 -13.95 -4.67
C ARG A 77 -6.46 -12.55 -5.27
N LEU A 78 -5.82 -11.56 -4.64
CA LEU A 78 -5.73 -10.20 -5.19
C LEU A 78 -5.08 -10.20 -6.59
N THR A 79 -4.00 -10.95 -6.77
CA THR A 79 -3.33 -11.07 -8.07
C THR A 79 -4.28 -11.59 -9.14
N GLY A 80 -5.12 -12.58 -8.81
CA GLY A 80 -6.15 -13.11 -9.72
C GLY A 80 -7.22 -12.09 -10.15
N VAL A 81 -7.50 -11.09 -9.32
CA VAL A 81 -8.47 -10.01 -9.61
C VAL A 81 -7.83 -8.87 -10.41
N TYR A 82 -6.63 -8.43 -10.01
CA TYR A 82 -6.04 -7.19 -10.51
C TYR A 82 -5.05 -7.39 -11.67
N GLN A 83 -4.41 -8.56 -11.79
CA GLN A 83 -3.49 -8.80 -12.91
C GLN A 83 -4.25 -9.29 -14.15
N PRO A 84 -3.91 -8.77 -15.35
CA PRO A 84 -4.42 -9.35 -16.57
C PRO A 84 -3.93 -10.79 -16.68
N GLN A 85 -4.84 -11.76 -16.73
CA GLN A 85 -4.49 -13.14 -17.06
C GLN A 85 -3.67 -13.12 -18.36
N SER A 86 -2.41 -13.54 -18.28
CA SER A 86 -1.60 -13.78 -19.46
C SER A 86 -2.35 -14.80 -20.31
N SER A 87 -2.87 -14.37 -21.45
CA SER A 87 -3.57 -15.21 -22.41
C SER A 87 -2.65 -16.33 -22.88
N ARG A 88 -2.63 -17.46 -22.15
CA ARG A 88 -2.01 -18.70 -22.62
C ARG A 88 -2.94 -19.46 -23.58
N SER A 89 -4.22 -19.10 -23.61
CA SER A 89 -5.16 -19.53 -24.65
C SER A 89 -5.48 -18.34 -25.55
N GLY A 90 -5.13 -18.42 -26.83
CA GLY A 90 -5.44 -17.43 -27.88
C GLY A 90 -6.94 -17.31 -28.22
N ILE A 91 -7.81 -17.40 -27.21
CA ILE A 91 -9.24 -17.15 -27.34
C ILE A 91 -9.49 -15.76 -26.73
N PRO A 92 -9.99 -14.79 -27.49
CA PRO A 92 -10.46 -13.53 -26.94
C PRO A 92 -11.65 -13.83 -26.01
N LEU A 93 -11.38 -13.96 -24.72
CA LEU A 93 -12.43 -13.95 -23.71
C LEU A 93 -12.91 -12.49 -23.61
N GLU A 94 -14.18 -12.33 -23.92
CA GLU A 94 -14.95 -11.08 -23.89
C GLU A 94 -14.48 -10.09 -22.80
N PRO A 95 -14.34 -8.78 -23.13
CA PRO A 95 -13.89 -7.75 -22.18
C PRO A 95 -14.79 -7.55 -20.95
N SER A 96 -15.92 -8.24 -20.90
CA SER A 96 -17.03 -8.08 -19.95
C SER A 96 -16.82 -8.72 -18.57
N ARG A 97 -15.78 -9.53 -18.36
CA ARG A 97 -15.48 -10.15 -17.05
C ARG A 97 -14.32 -9.52 -16.26
N ARG A 98 -13.72 -8.43 -16.76
CA ARG A 98 -12.76 -7.65 -15.98
C ARG A 98 -13.51 -6.58 -15.21
N LYS A 99 -13.68 -6.75 -13.89
CA LYS A 99 -14.10 -5.62 -13.05
C LYS A 99 -13.12 -4.49 -13.32
N LYS A 100 -13.61 -3.36 -13.83
CA LYS A 100 -12.79 -2.19 -14.03
C LYS A 100 -12.52 -1.62 -12.64
N SER A 101 -11.45 -2.10 -12.01
CA SER A 101 -10.99 -1.60 -10.72
C SER A 101 -10.97 -0.08 -10.75
N GLY A 102 -11.53 0.53 -9.70
CA GLY A 102 -11.45 1.97 -9.51
C GLY A 102 -10.00 2.44 -9.38
N THR A 103 -9.77 3.73 -9.61
CA THR A 103 -8.45 4.36 -9.48
C THR A 103 -7.82 4.11 -8.11
N GLY A 104 -8.60 4.28 -7.04
CA GLY A 104 -8.17 4.05 -5.66
C GLY A 104 -7.86 2.58 -5.35
N GLU A 105 -8.72 1.66 -5.78
CA GLU A 105 -8.51 0.21 -5.60
C GLU A 105 -7.22 -0.27 -6.28
N LEU A 106 -6.95 0.19 -7.51
CA LEU A 106 -5.72 -0.15 -8.23
C LEU A 106 -4.49 0.45 -7.54
N ALA A 107 -4.61 1.67 -7.00
CA ALA A 107 -3.53 2.29 -6.23
C ALA A 107 -3.24 1.50 -4.95
N LEU A 108 -4.27 1.10 -4.20
CA LEU A 108 -4.14 0.26 -3.01
C LEU A 108 -3.50 -1.09 -3.33
N TYR A 109 -3.89 -1.73 -4.44
CA TYR A 109 -3.26 -2.97 -4.87
C TYR A 109 -1.77 -2.79 -5.16
N LEU A 110 -1.37 -1.72 -5.87
CA LEU A 110 0.04 -1.41 -6.13
C LEU A 110 0.82 -1.12 -4.83
N LEU A 111 0.20 -0.47 -3.85
CA LEU A 111 0.78 -0.28 -2.51
C LEU A 111 0.95 -1.61 -1.76
N GLY A 112 -0.03 -2.51 -1.87
CA GLY A 112 0.06 -3.87 -1.34
C GLY A 112 1.27 -4.62 -1.91
N LEU A 113 1.48 -4.58 -3.23
CA LEU A 113 2.67 -5.18 -3.86
C LEU A 113 3.99 -4.61 -3.32
N ARG A 114 4.03 -3.29 -3.06
CA ARG A 114 5.19 -2.63 -2.45
C ARG A 114 5.39 -3.05 -0.99
N ALA A 115 4.33 -3.14 -0.18
CA ALA A 115 4.37 -3.58 1.21
C ALA A 115 4.77 -5.07 1.37
N ALA A 116 4.56 -5.86 0.31
CA ALA A 116 5.06 -7.22 0.18
C ALA A 116 6.49 -7.30 -0.38
N CYS A 117 7.18 -6.15 -0.52
CA CYS A 117 8.53 -6.04 -1.07
C CYS A 117 8.69 -6.65 -2.47
N GLN A 118 7.63 -6.65 -3.29
CA GLN A 118 7.72 -7.23 -4.62
C GLN A 118 8.42 -6.30 -5.63
N ASN A 119 9.17 -6.88 -6.57
CA ASN A 119 9.87 -6.14 -7.64
C ASN A 119 8.93 -5.42 -8.62
N MET A 120 8.79 -4.10 -8.55
CA MET A 120 7.85 -3.39 -9.43
C MET A 120 8.30 -3.20 -10.88
N ASP A 121 9.52 -3.62 -11.22
CA ASP A 121 10.12 -3.38 -12.54
C ASP A 121 9.77 -4.45 -13.59
N THR A 122 8.75 -5.28 -13.32
CA THR A 122 8.27 -6.26 -14.31
C THR A 122 7.36 -5.60 -15.36
N PRO A 123 7.28 -6.14 -16.59
CA PRO A 123 6.38 -5.63 -17.62
C PRO A 123 4.90 -5.61 -17.20
N GLU A 124 4.46 -6.62 -16.46
CA GLU A 124 3.07 -6.75 -15.98
C GLU A 124 2.73 -5.62 -15.01
N ARG A 125 3.63 -5.33 -14.06
CA ARG A 125 3.45 -4.26 -13.07
C ARG A 125 3.56 -2.89 -13.71
N SER A 126 4.44 -2.74 -14.68
CA SER A 126 4.56 -1.51 -15.48
C SER A 126 3.26 -1.19 -16.25
N ARG A 127 2.54 -2.21 -16.74
CA ARG A 127 1.21 -2.05 -17.35
C ARG A 127 0.17 -1.56 -16.35
N LEU A 128 0.17 -2.11 -15.13
CA LEU A 128 -0.74 -1.65 -14.06
C LEU A 128 -0.47 -0.20 -13.66
N VAL A 129 0.80 0.20 -13.53
CA VAL A 129 1.18 1.59 -13.27
C VAL A 129 0.71 2.50 -14.41
N THR A 130 0.88 2.07 -15.66
CA THR A 130 0.38 2.79 -16.84
C THR A 130 -1.14 2.95 -16.81
N GLN A 131 -1.86 1.89 -16.46
CA GLN A 131 -3.31 1.93 -16.29
C GLN A 131 -3.72 2.95 -15.21
N LEU A 132 -3.04 2.97 -14.06
CA LEU A 132 -3.31 3.94 -13.01
C LEU A 132 -3.09 5.39 -13.49
N LYS A 133 -1.99 5.64 -14.23
CA LYS A 133 -1.73 6.96 -14.85
C LYS A 133 -2.85 7.40 -15.79
N LEU A 134 -3.37 6.46 -16.60
CA LEU A 134 -4.48 6.75 -17.51
C LEU A 134 -5.78 7.07 -16.77
N LEU A 135 -6.07 6.35 -15.69
CA LEU A 135 -7.23 6.61 -14.83
C LEU A 135 -7.16 8.01 -14.19
N LEU A 136 -6.02 8.35 -13.60
CA LEU A 136 -5.78 9.67 -13.00
C LEU A 136 -5.89 10.80 -14.03
N ASN A 137 -5.33 10.63 -15.23
CA ASN A 137 -5.45 11.62 -16.30
C ASN A 137 -6.91 11.80 -16.76
N LYS A 138 -7.72 10.73 -16.73
CA LYS A 138 -9.14 10.81 -17.05
C LYS A 138 -9.89 11.64 -15.99
N GLU A 139 -9.64 11.38 -14.71
CA GLU A 139 -10.25 12.12 -13.60
C GLU A 139 -9.84 13.60 -13.61
N MET A 140 -8.55 13.88 -13.84
CA MET A 140 -8.04 15.25 -13.99
C MET A 140 -8.76 16.01 -15.12
N LYS A 141 -8.98 15.38 -16.28
CA LYS A 141 -9.72 15.98 -17.40
C LYS A 141 -11.20 16.18 -17.09
N GLN A 142 -11.78 15.46 -16.14
CA GLN A 142 -13.16 15.69 -15.71
C GLN A 142 -13.24 16.90 -14.79
N ILE A 143 -12.24 17.11 -13.92
CA ILE A 143 -12.17 18.27 -13.03
C ILE A 143 -11.99 19.56 -13.85
N GLY A 144 -11.10 19.57 -14.84
CA GLY A 144 -10.81 20.77 -15.66
C GLY A 144 -11.87 21.13 -16.70
N LYS A 145 -13.03 20.45 -16.72
CA LYS A 145 -14.17 20.75 -17.61
C LYS A 145 -15.25 21.61 -16.94
N ASN A 146 -15.03 22.02 -15.69
CA ASN A 146 -15.90 22.94 -14.94
C ASN A 146 -15.29 24.33 -14.89
#